data_AF-E6XJN0-F1
#
_entry.id   AF-E6XJN0-F1
#
_cell.length_a   1.000
_cell.length_b   1.000
_cell.length_c   1.000
_cell.angle_alpha   90.00
_cell.angle_beta   90.00
_cell.angle_gamma   90.00
#
_symmetry.space_group_name_H-M   'P 1'
#
loop_
_entity.id
_entity.type
_entity.pdbx_description
1 polymer ?
#
loop_
_entity_poly.entity_id
_entity_poly.type
_entity_poly.pdbx_seq_one_letter_code
_entity_poly.pdbx_strand_id
1 'polypeptide(L)' 'MGVNTNVYIGDKLRIARLHKGLSLDEFAKKIGVSKVLLWEIENRIVENLDTQILFVIFKELDITYDDVLGSCIQDADFL' A
#
# COMPACT_ATOMS: atom_id res chain seq x y z
N MET A 1 14.48 -3.80 -8.44
CA MET A 1 14.85 -3.42 -7.06
C MET A 1 13.59 -3.60 -6.23
N GLY A 2 13.66 -4.32 -5.10
CA GLY A 2 12.50 -4.52 -4.22
C GLY A 2 12.39 -3.41 -3.17
N VAL A 3 11.19 -3.21 -2.64
CA VAL A 3 10.88 -2.31 -1.53
C VAL A 3 10.31 -3.10 -0.36
N ASN A 4 10.69 -2.74 0.86
CA ASN A 4 10.12 -3.33 2.06
C ASN A 4 8.88 -2.53 2.49
N THR A 5 7.75 -3.20 2.70
CA THR A 5 6.57 -2.53 3.27
C THR A 5 6.72 -2.41 4.79
N ASN A 6 5.99 -1.48 5.40
CA ASN A 6 5.74 -1.50 6.83
C ASN A 6 4.22 -1.58 7.07
N VAL A 7 3.82 -1.89 8.31
CA VAL A 7 2.40 -2.07 8.69
C VAL A 7 1.58 -0.81 8.36
N TYR A 8 2.16 0.37 8.55
CA TYR A 8 1.50 1.65 8.32
C TYR A 8 1.17 1.90 6.84
N ILE A 9 2.08 1.52 5.92
CA ILE A 9 1.83 1.57 4.47
C ILE A 9 0.68 0.62 4.12
N GLY A 10 0.73 -0.61 4.62
CA GLY A 10 -0.32 -1.62 4.39
C GLY A 10 -1.71 -1.12 4.80
N ASP A 11 -1.81 -0.49 5.97
CA ASP A 11 -3.07 0.09 6.46
C ASP A 11 -3.59 1.21 5.56
N LYS A 12 -2.73 2.13 5.08
CA LYS A 12 -3.13 3.18 4.13
C LYS A 12 -3.68 2.59 2.84
N LEU A 13 -2.99 1.59 2.28
CA LEU A 13 -3.43 0.91 1.06
C LEU A 13 -4.81 0.29 1.25
N ARG A 14 -5.01 -0.39 2.39
CA ARG A 14 -6.30 -0.98 2.76
C ARG A 14 -7.40 0.07 2.88
N ILE A 15 -7.15 1.18 3.59
CA ILE A 15 -8.13 2.26 3.77
C ILE A 15 -8.52 2.86 2.41
N ALA A 16 -7.54 3.17 1.57
CA ALA A 16 -7.79 3.73 0.24
C ALA A 16 -8.58 2.76 -0.66
N ARG A 17 -8.26 1.46 -0.62
CA ARG A 17 -9.03 0.43 -1.33
C ARG A 17 -10.48 0.41 -0.87
N LEU A 18 -10.72 0.44 0.44
CA LEU A 18 -12.07 0.44 1.02
C LEU A 18 -12.84 1.73 0.70
N HIS A 19 -12.19 2.88 0.67
CA HIS A 19 -12.81 4.15 0.23
C HIS A 19 -13.26 4.11 -1.24
N LYS A 20 -12.58 3.33 -2.09
CA LYS A 20 -13.01 3.07 -3.46
C LYS A 20 -14.11 2.00 -3.57
N GLY A 21 -14.58 1.45 -2.44
CA GLY A 21 -15.61 0.41 -2.42
C GLY A 21 -15.15 -0.94 -2.98
N LEU A 22 -13.83 -1.15 -3.09
CA LEU A 22 -13.27 -2.37 -3.67
C LEU A 22 -13.06 -3.43 -2.59
N SER A 23 -13.56 -4.64 -2.82
CA SER A 23 -13.15 -5.80 -2.05
C SER A 23 -11.69 -6.17 -2.35
N LEU A 24 -11.10 -6.97 -1.46
CA LEU A 24 -9.74 -7.46 -1.63
C LEU A 24 -9.60 -8.29 -2.93
N ASP A 25 -10.61 -9.07 -3.27
CA ASP A 25 -10.60 -9.93 -4.46
C ASP A 25 -10.72 -9.12 -5.75
N GLU A 26 -11.63 -8.14 -5.79
CA GLU A 26 -11.79 -7.23 -6.94
C GLU A 26 -10.51 -6.43 -7.20
N PHE A 27 -9.90 -5.90 -6.15
CA PHE A 27 -8.68 -5.11 -6.32
C PHE A 27 -7.49 -5.98 -6.76
N ALA A 28 -7.32 -7.17 -6.16
CA ALA A 28 -6.26 -8.10 -6.56
C ALA A 28 -6.36 -8.48 -8.04
N LYS A 29 -7.58 -8.80 -8.51
CA LYS A 29 -7.87 -9.05 -9.93
C LYS A 29 -7.55 -7.83 -10.80
N LYS A 30 -7.94 -6.64 -10.36
CA LYS A 30 -7.72 -5.38 -11.10
C LYS A 30 -6.24 -5.08 -11.32
N ILE A 31 -5.39 -5.31 -10.31
CA ILE A 31 -3.94 -5.06 -10.40
C ILE A 31 -3.13 -6.27 -10.86
N GLY A 32 -3.78 -7.40 -11.16
CA GLY A 32 -3.13 -8.60 -11.70
C GLY A 32 -2.27 -9.37 -10.69
N VAL A 33 -2.60 -9.33 -9.40
CA VAL A 33 -1.89 -10.08 -8.35
C VAL A 33 -2.78 -11.11 -7.66
N SER A 34 -2.18 -12.03 -6.92
CA SER A 34 -2.95 -12.96 -6.09
C SER A 34 -3.60 -12.23 -4.91
N LYS A 35 -4.81 -12.67 -4.53
CA LYS A 35 -5.49 -12.17 -3.33
C LYS A 35 -4.64 -12.34 -2.06
N VAL A 36 -3.86 -13.41 -1.98
CA VAL A 36 -2.93 -13.68 -0.87
C VAL A 36 -1.85 -12.62 -0.79
N LEU A 37 -1.20 -12.29 -1.92
CA LEU A 37 -0.17 -11.26 -1.95
C LEU A 37 -0.72 -9.89 -1.54
N LEU A 38 -1.89 -9.51 -2.07
CA LEU A 38 -2.52 -8.25 -1.67
C LEU A 38 -2.87 -8.24 -0.17
N TRP A 39 -3.35 -9.36 0.37
CA TRP A 39 -3.60 -9.47 1.82
C TRP A 39 -2.32 -9.28 2.64
N GLU A 40 -1.21 -9.89 2.23
CA GLU A 40 0.08 -9.74 2.89
C GLU A 40 0.57 -8.29 2.84
N ILE A 41 0.47 -7.64 1.67
CA ILE A 41 0.83 -6.22 1.51
C ILE A 41 0.03 -5.33 2.47
N GLU A 42 -1.26 -5.60 2.67
CA GLU A 42 -2.13 -4.79 3.51
C GLU A 42 -2.03 -5.09 5.02
N ASN A 43 -1.56 -6.29 5.42
CA ASN A 43 -1.65 -6.73 6.82
C ASN A 43 -0.30 -7.16 7.42
N ARG A 44 0.78 -7.22 6.62
CA ARG A 44 2.10 -7.69 7.05
C ARG A 44 3.22 -6.86 6.45
N ILE A 45 4.39 -6.99 7.06
CA ILE A 45 5.65 -6.56 6.48
C ILE A 45 6.00 -7.54 5.36
N VAL A 46 6.10 -7.03 4.14
CA VAL A 46 6.52 -7.76 2.95
C VAL A 46 7.90 -7.25 2.60
N GLU A 47 8.89 -8.14 2.70
CA GLU A 47 10.24 -7.83 2.28
C GLU A 47 10.39 -7.98 0.77
N ASN A 48 11.15 -7.08 0.15
CA ASN A 48 11.50 -7.12 -1.27
C ASN A 48 10.30 -7.18 -2.24
N LEU A 49 9.21 -6.47 -1.91
CA LEU A 49 8.07 -6.30 -2.83
C LEU A 49 8.54 -5.66 -4.14
N ASP A 50 8.08 -6.19 -5.27
CA ASP A 50 8.37 -5.60 -6.57
C ASP A 50 7.82 -4.16 -6.63
N THR A 51 8.70 -3.21 -6.93
CA THR A 51 8.32 -1.79 -7.05
C THR A 51 7.21 -1.58 -8.06
N GLN A 52 7.16 -2.38 -9.15
CA GLN A 52 6.09 -2.27 -10.16
C GLN A 52 4.72 -2.53 -9.55
N ILE A 53 4.59 -3.52 -8.67
CA ILE A 53 3.34 -3.81 -7.98
C ILE A 53 2.94 -2.63 -7.10
N LEU A 54 3.90 -2.07 -6.34
CA LEU A 54 3.63 -0.91 -5.49
C LEU A 54 3.19 0.32 -6.29
N PHE A 55 3.86 0.61 -7.41
CA PHE A 55 3.48 1.69 -8.33
C PHE A 55 2.08 1.51 -8.89
N VAL A 56 1.71 0.29 -9.30
CA VAL A 56 0.37 -0.01 -9.80
C VAL A 56 -0.67 0.20 -8.70
N ILE A 57 -0.39 -0.24 -7.46
CA ILE A 57 -1.30 -0.01 -6.33
C ILE A 57 -1.51 1.48 -6.08
N PHE A 58 -0.44 2.27 -6.00
CA PHE A 58 -0.52 3.71 -5.78
C PHE A 58 -1.33 4.40 -6.87
N LYS A 59 -1.04 4.07 -8.14
CA LYS A 59 -1.79 4.60 -9.28
C LYS A 59 -3.27 4.24 -9.20
N GLU A 60 -3.61 2.98 -8.96
CA GLU A 60 -5.01 2.54 -9.00
C GLU A 60 -5.83 3.01 -7.80
N LEU A 61 -5.17 3.34 -6.68
CA LEU A 61 -5.80 3.89 -5.48
C LEU A 61 -5.74 5.42 -5.40
N ASP A 62 -5.18 6.11 -6.40
CA ASP A 62 -4.93 7.56 -6.40
C ASP A 62 -4.14 8.02 -5.16
N ILE A 63 -3.15 7.22 -4.75
CA ILE A 63 -2.25 7.52 -3.63
C ILE A 63 -0.93 8.06 -4.18
N THR A 64 -0.45 9.16 -3.62
CA THR A 64 0.88 9.70 -3.92
C THR A 64 1.93 9.20 -2.92
N TYR A 65 3.22 9.31 -3.28
CA TYR A 65 4.30 9.00 -2.34
C TYR A 65 4.23 9.87 -1.08
N ASP A 66 3.82 11.13 -1.21
CA ASP A 66 3.67 12.04 -0.09
C ASP A 66 2.56 11.62 0.86
N ASP A 67 1.47 11.01 0.36
CA ASP A 67 0.41 10.46 1.23
C ASP A 67 0.91 9.31 2.10
N VAL A 68 1.93 8.60 1.62
CA VAL A 68 2.54 7.45 2.30
C VAL A 68 3.67 7.89 3.23
N LEU A 69 4.47 8.90 2.82
CA LEU A 69 5.59 9.47 3.58
C LEU A 69 5.16 10.56 4.58
N GLY A 70 3.99 11.16 4.40
CA GLY A 70 3.50 12.31 5.17
C GLY A 70 3.20 12.01 6.63
N SER A 71 3.45 10.79 7.09
CA SER A 71 3.25 10.34 8.47
C SER A 71 4.55 9.97 9.16
N CYS A 72 5.69 10.08 8.46
CA CYS A 72 7.01 10.08 9.07
C CYS A 72 7.35 11.45 9.71
N ILE A 73 6.51 12.47 9.48
CA ILE A 73 6.68 13.84 9.97
C ILE A 73 5.51 14.19 10.92
N GLN A 74 5.24 13.31 11.88
CA GLN A 74 4.46 13.69 13.07
C GLN A 74 5.22 13.46 14.39
N ASP A 75 6.35 12.74 14.35
CA ASP A 75 7.26 12.59 15.50
C ASP A 75 8.51 13.47 15.40
N ALA A 76 8.59 14.33 14.38
CA ALA A 76 9.54 15.43 14.42
C ALA A 76 8.93 16.53 15.30
N ASP A 77 9.05 16.33 16.62
CA ASP A 77 9.29 17.43 17.55
C ASP A 77 10.47 18.23 16.99
N PHE A 78 10.17 19.19 16.12
CA PHE A 78 11.01 20.37 15.94
C PHE A 78 10.70 21.30 17.11
N LEU A 79 11.23 20.94 18.27
CA LEU A 79 11.43 21.79 19.44
C LEU A 79 12.91 21.78 19.81
#